data_AF-A0A3C1RZD4-F1
#
_entry.id   AF-A0A3C1RZD4-F1
#
_cell.length_a   1.000
_cell.length_b   1.000
_cell.length_c   1.000
_cell.angle_alpha   90.00
_cell.angle_beta   90.00
_cell.angle_gamma   90.00
#
_symmetry.space_group_name_H-M   'P 1'
#
loop_
_entity.id
_entity.type
_entity.pdbx_description
1 polymer ?
#
loop_
_entity_poly.entity_id
_entity_poly.type
_entity_poly.pdbx_seq_one_letter_code
_entity_poly.pdbx_strand_id
1 'polypeptide(L)'
;VMARSAGSFAQLMARDGKYATVKLPSGETRLILLTCKATIGVVSNSDHQLIVSGKAGRSRWLGRRPRTNAVRMNPVDHPMGGGEGRSSGGHPRSRNGIPAKGFKTRSKTKASNKYIIERRKK
;
A
#
# COMPACT_ATOMS: atom_id res chain seq x y z
N VAL A 1 15.26 -2.31 -1.09
CA VAL A 1 14.97 -3.00 -2.36
C VAL A 1 13.62 -2.51 -2.90
N MET A 2 13.51 -2.26 -4.21
CA MET A 2 12.34 -1.62 -4.86
C MET A 2 11.90 -2.47 -6.07
N ALA A 3 10.63 -2.34 -6.50
CA ALA A 3 10.07 -3.02 -7.69
C ALA A 3 10.38 -4.53 -7.79
N ARG A 4 9.91 -5.32 -6.82
CA ARG A 4 10.11 -6.80 -6.78
C ARG A 4 8.86 -7.62 -7.03
N SER A 5 7.67 -7.02 -6.98
CA SER A 5 6.43 -7.77 -7.18
C SER A 5 6.27 -8.14 -8.65
N ALA A 6 5.51 -9.20 -8.92
CA ALA A 6 5.16 -9.63 -10.26
C ALA A 6 4.68 -8.45 -11.13
N GLY A 7 5.23 -8.31 -12.34
CA GLY A 7 4.91 -7.21 -13.26
C GLY A 7 5.38 -5.80 -12.86
N SER A 8 6.07 -5.63 -11.71
CA SER A 8 6.52 -4.30 -11.30
C SER A 8 7.81 -3.87 -12.01
N PHE A 9 7.94 -2.57 -12.23
CA PHE A 9 9.14 -1.93 -12.76
C PHE A 9 9.27 -0.51 -12.20
N ALA A 10 10.45 0.09 -12.35
CA ALA A 10 10.69 1.49 -12.04
C ALA A 10 11.39 2.15 -13.23
N GLN A 11 11.12 3.43 -13.46
CA GLN A 11 11.65 4.16 -14.60
C GLN A 11 12.72 5.16 -14.13
N LEU A 12 13.89 5.13 -14.78
CA LEU A 12 14.92 6.15 -14.62
C LEU A 12 14.49 7.41 -15.39
N MET A 13 14.41 8.55 -14.70
CA MET A 13 13.97 9.82 -15.28
C MET A 13 15.14 10.74 -15.61
N ALA A 14 16.05 10.94 -14.65
CA ALA A 14 17.19 11.83 -14.78
C ALA A 14 18.33 11.34 -13.88
N ARG A 15 19.55 11.80 -14.16
CA ARG A 15 20.72 11.63 -13.30
C ARG A 15 21.31 13.01 -13.02
N ASP A 16 21.52 13.32 -11.75
CA ASP A 16 22.05 14.60 -11.32
C ASP A 16 22.97 14.44 -10.09
N GLY A 17 24.21 14.90 -10.23
CA GLY A 17 25.24 14.79 -9.22
C GLY A 17 25.40 13.37 -8.68
N LYS A 18 25.15 13.18 -7.37
CA LYS A 18 25.27 11.88 -6.68
C LYS A 18 24.02 11.01 -6.76
N TYR A 19 22.91 11.54 -7.29
CA TYR A 19 21.60 10.89 -7.27
C TYR A 19 21.03 10.67 -8.67
N ALA A 20 20.16 9.70 -8.78
CA ALA A 20 19.30 9.44 -9.92
C ALA A 20 17.84 9.64 -9.49
N THR A 21 17.07 10.33 -10.33
CA THR A 21 15.62 10.48 -10.16
C THR A 21 14.94 9.27 -10.77
N VAL A 22 14.18 8.54 -9.94
CA VAL A 22 13.49 7.32 -10.33
C VAL A 22 12.01 7.42 -9.99
N LYS A 23 11.16 7.08 -10.96
CA LYS A 23 9.72 6.93 -10.79
C LYS A 23 9.41 5.50 -10.38
N LEU A 24 8.86 5.34 -9.17
CA LEU A 24 8.54 4.04 -8.57
C LEU A 24 7.24 3.46 -9.12
N PRO A 25 7.00 2.13 -9.00
CA PRO A 25 5.74 1.51 -9.43
C PRO A 25 4.49 2.13 -8.77
N SER A 26 4.65 2.72 -7.58
CA SER A 26 3.58 3.45 -6.90
C SER A 26 3.22 4.80 -7.52
N GLY A 27 3.98 5.28 -8.50
CA GLY A 27 3.90 6.64 -9.04
C GLY A 27 4.67 7.71 -8.26
N GLU A 28 5.26 7.38 -7.10
CA GLU A 28 6.16 8.27 -6.36
C GLU A 28 7.47 8.51 -7.12
N THR A 29 7.91 9.77 -7.19
CA THR A 29 9.21 10.16 -7.77
C THR A 29 10.23 10.39 -6.64
N ARG A 30 11.35 9.67 -6.69
CA ARG A 30 12.33 9.63 -5.59
C ARG A 30 13.78 9.65 -6.11
N LEU A 31 14.66 10.29 -5.35
CA LEU A 31 16.11 10.29 -5.52
C LEU A 31 16.75 9.02 -4.93
N ILE A 32 17.63 8.39 -5.68
CA ILE A 32 18.38 7.18 -5.31
C ILE A 32 19.86 7.39 -5.62
N LEU A 33 20.78 6.88 -4.80
CA LEU A 33 22.21 7.02 -5.07
C LEU A 33 22.61 6.29 -6.36
N LEU A 34 23.52 6.88 -7.13
CA LEU A 34 24.04 6.28 -8.36
C LEU A 34 24.81 4.97 -8.14
N THR A 35 25.32 4.75 -6.92
CA THR A 35 26.00 3.51 -6.53
C THR A 35 25.06 2.31 -6.37
N CYS A 36 23.73 2.54 -6.33
CA CYS A 36 22.75 1.47 -6.25
C CYS A 36 22.66 0.70 -7.59
N LYS A 37 22.68 -0.63 -7.51
CA LYS A 37 22.49 -1.51 -8.67
C LYS A 37 21.01 -1.70 -8.99
N ALA A 38 20.72 -1.86 -10.28
CA ALA A 38 19.39 -2.21 -10.79
C ALA A 38 19.55 -3.20 -11.95
N THR A 39 18.48 -3.96 -12.23
CA THR A 39 18.41 -4.90 -13.36
C THR A 39 17.50 -4.31 -14.42
N ILE A 40 17.89 -4.43 -15.69
CA ILE A 40 17.10 -3.96 -16.83
C ILE A 40 15.90 -4.88 -17.03
N GLY A 41 14.74 -4.29 -17.30
CA GLY A 41 13.50 -5.02 -17.62
C GLY A 41 12.42 -4.92 -16.55
N VAL A 42 11.36 -5.69 -16.75
CA VAL A 42 10.19 -5.77 -15.87
C VAL A 42 10.22 -7.11 -15.14
N VAL A 43 9.74 -7.15 -13.89
CA VAL A 43 9.59 -8.41 -13.17
C VAL A 43 8.60 -9.31 -13.91
N SER A 44 8.92 -10.60 -14.04
CA SER A 44 8.08 -11.59 -14.72
C SER A 44 6.67 -11.72 -14.11
N ASN A 45 5.79 -12.45 -14.81
CA ASN A 45 4.41 -12.73 -14.40
C ASN A 45 3.54 -11.47 -14.25
N SER A 46 3.48 -10.64 -15.31
CA SER A 46 2.59 -9.47 -15.38
C SER A 46 1.12 -9.81 -15.17
N ASP A 47 0.72 -11.02 -15.57
CA ASP A 47 -0.66 -11.48 -15.57
C ASP A 47 -1.13 -11.93 -14.19
N HIS A 48 -0.29 -11.84 -13.17
CA HIS A 48 -0.64 -12.18 -11.80
C HIS A 48 -1.91 -11.46 -11.31
N GLN A 49 -2.15 -10.23 -11.79
CA GLN A 49 -3.35 -9.45 -11.46
C GLN A 49 -4.64 -9.98 -12.08
N LEU A 50 -4.57 -10.77 -13.15
CA LEU A 50 -5.72 -11.34 -13.86
C LEU A 50 -6.26 -12.61 -13.18
N ILE A 51 -5.56 -13.12 -12.16
CA ILE A 51 -5.92 -14.36 -11.48
C ILE A 51 -7.17 -14.16 -10.60
N VAL A 52 -8.25 -14.87 -10.93
CA VAL A 52 -9.49 -14.91 -10.13
C VAL A 52 -9.47 -16.10 -9.18
N SER A 53 -9.79 -15.88 -7.90
CA SER A 53 -9.71 -16.95 -6.90
C SER A 53 -10.85 -17.98 -6.99
N GLY A 54 -12.04 -17.57 -7.45
CA GLY A 54 -13.20 -18.43 -7.74
C GLY A 54 -13.90 -19.06 -6.53
N LYS A 55 -13.20 -19.32 -5.43
CA LYS A 55 -13.76 -19.92 -4.20
C LYS A 55 -13.06 -19.44 -2.94
N ALA A 56 -13.78 -19.48 -1.81
CA ALA A 56 -13.23 -19.11 -0.50
C ALA A 56 -12.02 -19.98 -0.09
N GLY A 57 -12.02 -21.26 -0.46
CA GLY A 57 -10.94 -22.20 -0.13
C GLY A 57 -9.56 -21.80 -0.68
N ARG A 58 -9.51 -21.14 -1.85
CA ARG A 58 -8.23 -20.70 -2.42
C ARG A 58 -7.55 -19.65 -1.54
N SER A 59 -8.31 -18.74 -0.93
CA SER A 59 -7.76 -17.77 0.04
C SER A 59 -7.16 -18.46 1.26
N ARG A 60 -7.74 -19.60 1.69
CA ARG A 60 -7.21 -20.40 2.80
C ARG A 60 -5.90 -21.09 2.43
N TRP A 61 -5.76 -21.59 1.20
CA TRP A 61 -4.50 -22.15 0.69
C TRP A 61 -3.37 -21.13 0.66
N LEU A 62 -3.69 -19.85 0.42
CA LEU A 62 -2.75 -18.72 0.53
C LEU A 62 -2.47 -18.29 1.99
N GLY A 63 -2.94 -19.04 2.99
CA GLY A 63 -2.74 -18.75 4.42
C GLY A 63 -3.60 -17.59 4.97
N ARG A 64 -4.56 -17.06 4.19
CA ARG A 64 -5.42 -15.95 4.64
C ARG A 64 -6.66 -16.47 5.36
N ARG A 65 -6.94 -15.94 6.55
CA ARG A 65 -8.13 -16.25 7.35
C ARG A 65 -9.30 -15.31 7.01
N PRO A 66 -10.57 -15.72 7.21
CA PRO A 66 -11.71 -14.81 7.05
C PRO A 66 -11.57 -13.62 8.00
N ARG A 67 -11.94 -12.42 7.51
CA ARG A 67 -11.90 -11.18 8.28
C ARG A 67 -13.33 -10.68 8.51
N THR A 68 -13.72 -10.52 9.77
CA THR A 68 -15.02 -9.99 10.15
C THR A 68 -15.07 -8.47 9.95
N ASN A 69 -16.19 -7.98 9.42
CA ASN A 69 -16.44 -6.54 9.29
C ASN A 69 -16.67 -5.91 10.66
N ALA A 70 -16.04 -4.75 10.90
CA ALA A 70 -16.14 -4.04 12.17
C ALA A 70 -17.57 -3.63 12.57
N VAL A 71 -18.42 -3.32 11.58
CA VAL A 71 -19.84 -2.96 11.80
C VAL A 71 -20.66 -4.14 12.35
N ARG A 72 -20.19 -5.37 12.20
CA ARG A 72 -20.83 -6.57 12.74
C ARG A 72 -20.34 -6.95 14.15
N MET A 73 -19.48 -6.13 14.75
CA MET A 73 -18.93 -6.38 16.09
C MET A 73 -19.72 -5.60 17.14
N ASN A 74 -19.48 -5.91 18.42
CA ASN A 74 -20.05 -5.16 19.53
C ASN A 74 -19.24 -3.88 19.79
N PRO A 75 -19.81 -2.87 20.49
CA PRO A 75 -19.09 -1.63 20.84
C PRO A 75 -17.78 -1.84 21.60
N VAL A 76 -17.68 -2.92 22.40
CA VAL A 76 -16.46 -3.28 23.14
C VAL A 76 -15.30 -3.71 22.23
N ASP A 77 -15.60 -4.27 21.06
CA ASP A 77 -14.59 -4.85 20.16
C ASP A 77 -14.02 -3.84 19.16
N HIS A 78 -14.86 -2.88 18.75
CA HIS A 78 -14.54 -1.92 17.71
C HIS A 78 -15.33 -0.62 17.86
N PRO A 79 -14.71 0.57 17.63
CA PRO A 79 -15.39 1.87 17.61
C PRO A 79 -16.52 2.05 16.57
N MET A 80 -16.79 1.03 15.76
CA MET A 80 -17.82 1.05 14.71
C MET A 80 -18.86 -0.06 14.95
N GLY A 81 -18.76 -0.78 16.07
CA GLY A 81 -19.65 -1.86 16.43
C GLY A 81 -20.89 -1.36 17.17
N GLY A 82 -21.92 -2.20 17.19
CA GLY A 82 -23.20 -1.96 17.85
C GLY A 82 -24.21 -1.12 17.06
N GLY A 83 -25.23 -0.68 17.77
CA GLY A 83 -26.47 -0.12 17.21
C GLY A 83 -27.55 -1.18 17.05
N GLU A 84 -28.81 -0.77 17.20
CA GLU A 84 -29.95 -1.66 16.94
C GLU A 84 -30.10 -1.91 15.45
N GLY A 85 -30.30 -3.17 15.08
CA GLY A 85 -30.36 -3.58 13.67
C GLY A 85 -29.06 -3.29 12.91
N ARG A 86 -29.18 -2.94 11.62
CA ARG A 86 -28.02 -2.64 10.77
C ARG A 86 -27.66 -1.15 10.86
N SER A 87 -26.52 -0.85 11.45
CA SER A 87 -25.98 0.51 11.55
C SER A 87 -24.80 0.75 10.58
N SER A 88 -24.38 2.01 10.42
CA SER A 88 -23.26 2.39 9.52
C SER A 88 -21.90 2.46 10.23
N GLY A 89 -21.87 2.62 11.56
CA GLY A 89 -20.65 2.85 12.35
C GLY A 89 -20.07 4.27 12.27
N GLY A 90 -20.75 5.21 11.60
CA GLY A 90 -20.35 6.62 11.50
C GLY A 90 -19.06 6.84 10.72
N HIS A 91 -18.18 7.72 11.23
CA HIS A 91 -16.87 7.97 10.60
C HIS A 91 -15.99 6.70 10.64
N PRO A 92 -15.50 6.21 9.49
CA PRO A 92 -14.69 5.00 9.45
C PRO A 92 -13.38 5.15 10.23
N ARG A 93 -13.18 4.27 11.21
CA ARG A 93 -12.05 4.27 12.13
C ARG A 93 -11.38 2.90 12.16
N SER A 94 -10.11 2.88 12.54
CA SER A 94 -9.42 1.65 12.95
C SER A 94 -9.89 1.24 14.36
N ARG A 95 -9.45 0.06 14.81
CA ARG A 95 -9.73 -0.42 16.18
C ARG A 95 -9.30 0.58 17.26
N ASN A 96 -8.24 1.35 17.00
CA ASN A 96 -7.70 2.34 17.93
C ASN A 96 -8.25 3.75 17.68
N GLY A 97 -9.37 3.88 16.95
CA GLY A 97 -10.02 5.16 16.69
C GLY A 97 -9.37 6.03 15.60
N ILE A 98 -8.26 5.58 14.98
CA ILE A 98 -7.58 6.36 13.94
C ILE A 98 -8.46 6.42 12.68
N PRO A 99 -8.70 7.60 12.08
CA PRO A 99 -9.53 7.71 10.89
C PRO A 99 -8.96 6.90 9.72
N ALA A 100 -9.81 6.08 9.08
CA ALA A 100 -9.40 5.18 8.00
C ALA A 100 -9.52 5.80 6.59
N LYS A 101 -10.10 6.99 6.48
CA LYS A 101 -10.26 7.74 5.22
C LYS A 101 -9.42 9.02 5.26
N GLY A 102 -8.53 9.20 4.28
CA GLY A 102 -7.78 10.45 4.07
C GLY A 102 -6.65 10.76 5.07
N PHE A 103 -6.62 10.13 6.24
CA PHE A 103 -5.61 10.38 7.27
C PHE A 103 -4.20 9.98 6.81
N LYS A 104 -3.27 10.94 6.80
CA LYS A 104 -1.86 10.74 6.41
C LYS A 104 -1.10 10.15 7.60
N THR A 105 -0.67 8.90 7.50
CA THR A 105 0.05 8.18 8.59
C THR A 105 1.57 8.35 8.56
N ARG A 106 2.14 8.91 7.49
CA ARG A 106 3.58 9.10 7.38
C ARG A 106 4.05 10.27 8.23
N SER A 107 5.07 10.05 9.08
CA SER A 107 5.72 11.11 9.87
C SER A 107 6.24 12.26 9.00
N LYS A 108 5.99 13.49 9.46
CA LYS A 108 6.41 14.74 8.83
C LYS A 108 7.92 14.99 8.96
N THR A 109 8.57 14.43 9.97
CA THR A 109 10.00 14.68 10.30
C THR A 109 10.94 13.57 9.83
N LYS A 110 10.43 12.56 9.11
CA LYS A 110 11.25 11.43 8.67
C LYS A 110 12.40 11.91 7.77
N ALA A 111 13.65 11.56 8.10
CA ALA A 111 14.85 11.96 7.36
C ALA A 111 14.81 11.62 5.86
N SER A 112 14.10 10.54 5.47
CA SER A 112 13.93 10.15 4.07
C SER A 112 12.98 11.06 3.28
N ASN A 113 12.35 12.06 3.91
CA ASN A 113 11.49 13.03 3.22
C ASN A 113 12.29 13.87 2.21
N LYS A 114 13.56 14.16 2.49
CA LYS A 114 14.45 14.96 1.62
C LYS A 114 14.74 14.31 0.26
N TYR A 115 14.52 13.01 0.14
CA TYR A 115 14.78 12.27 -1.11
C TYR A 115 13.55 12.14 -2.00
N ILE A 116 12.40 12.68 -1.60
CA ILE A 116 11.14 12.47 -2.32
C ILE A 116 10.74 13.79 -2.95
N ILE A 117 10.69 13.77 -4.28
CA ILE A 117 10.34 14.93 -5.09
C ILE A 117 8.82 15.05 -5.15
N GLU A 118 8.15 13.94 -5.47
CA GLU A 118 6.70 13.90 -5.63
C GLU A 118 6.13 12.67 -4.95
N ARG A 119 5.09 12.85 -4.12
CA ARG A 119 4.36 11.73 -3.52
C ARG A 119 3.47 11.07 -4.58
N ARG A 120 3.24 9.75 -4.43
CA ARG A 120 2.28 9.03 -5.28
C ARG A 120 0.96 9.80 -5.45
N LYS A 121 0.57 10.04 -6.70
CA LYS A 121 -0.78 10.45 -7.05
C LYS A 121 -1.65 9.18 -7.12
N LYS A 122 -2.88 9.30 -6.63
CA LYS A 122 -3.85 8.21 -6.70
C LYS A 122 -4.42 8.11 -8.09
#